data_AF-A0A0Q7A7U8-F1
#
_entry.id   AF-A0A0Q7A7U8-F1
#
_cell.length_a   1.000
_cell.length_b   1.000
_cell.length_c   1.000
_cell.angle_alpha   90.00
_cell.angle_beta   90.00
_cell.angle_gamma   90.00
#
_symmetry.space_group_name_H-M   'P 1'
#
loop_
_entity.id
_entity.type
_entity.pdbx_description
1 polymer ?
#
loop_
_entity_poly.entity_id
_entity_poly.type
_entity_poly.pdbx_seq_one_letter_code
_entity_poly.pdbx_strand_id
1 'polypeptide(L)'
;MSMKKTDLVKNLAKKLDGRMKAAGVPDRFAQGAAEAVDKREQRRRDAAAGLVPFACKLPGDLLKRLHERAAGHAGGINALVAEALEQALR
;
A
#
# COMPACT_ATOMS: atom_id res chain seq x y z
N MET A 1 -18.21 -43.12 -24.68
CA MET A 1 -19.23 -42.42 -25.51
C MET A 1 -18.56 -41.21 -26.16
N SER A 2 -18.33 -41.26 -27.47
CA SER A 2 -17.74 -40.14 -28.23
C SER A 2 -18.69 -38.93 -28.18
N MET A 3 -18.16 -37.74 -27.89
CA MET A 3 -18.98 -36.52 -27.80
C MET A 3 -19.61 -36.20 -29.16
N LYS A 4 -20.89 -35.81 -29.14
CA LYS A 4 -21.58 -35.38 -30.36
C LYS A 4 -20.97 -34.07 -30.84
N LYS A 5 -20.95 -33.85 -32.17
CA LYS A 5 -20.39 -32.64 -32.79
C LYS A 5 -20.98 -31.35 -32.20
N THR A 6 -22.24 -31.36 -31.82
CA THR A 6 -22.93 -30.23 -31.17
C THR A 6 -22.34 -29.87 -29.81
N ASP A 7 -21.90 -30.87 -29.05
CA ASP A 7 -21.35 -30.66 -27.71
C ASP A 7 -19.93 -30.07 -27.79
N LEU A 8 -19.17 -30.46 -28.82
CA LEU A 8 -17.86 -29.85 -29.11
C LEU A 8 -18.00 -28.37 -29.45
N VAL A 9 -18.98 -27.99 -30.29
CA VAL A 9 -19.24 -26.58 -30.64
C VAL A 9 -19.66 -25.77 -29.42
N LYS A 10 -20.55 -26.31 -28.56
CA LYS A 10 -20.95 -25.65 -27.31
C LYS A 10 -19.76 -25.42 -26.36
N ASN A 11 -18.87 -26.41 -26.25
CA ASN A 11 -17.67 -26.28 -25.42
C ASN A 11 -16.69 -25.25 -25.99
N LEU A 12 -16.60 -25.14 -27.32
CA LEU A 12 -15.74 -24.18 -27.98
C LEU A 12 -16.27 -22.74 -27.79
N ALA A 13 -17.59 -22.55 -27.92
CA ALA A 13 -18.25 -21.28 -27.61
C ALA A 13 -18.00 -20.86 -26.15
N LYS A 14 -18.20 -21.77 -25.19
CA LYS A 14 -17.92 -21.50 -23.76
C LYS A 14 -16.47 -21.09 -23.49
N LYS A 15 -15.50 -21.72 -24.17
CA LYS A 15 -14.08 -21.35 -24.05
C LYS A 15 -13.81 -19.96 -24.62
N LEU A 16 -14.48 -19.59 -25.70
CA LEU A 16 -14.35 -18.29 -26.34
C LEU A 16 -14.95 -17.18 -25.46
N ASP A 17 -16.14 -17.40 -24.90
CA ASP A 17 -16.76 -16.50 -23.92
C ASP A 17 -15.90 -16.32 -22.67
N GLY A 18 -15.31 -17.41 -22.16
CA GLY A 18 -14.40 -17.35 -21.01
C GLY A 18 -13.17 -16.49 -21.28
N ARG A 19 -12.58 -16.60 -22.48
CA ARG A 19 -11.43 -15.78 -22.90
C ARG A 19 -11.81 -14.31 -23.08
N MET A 20 -12.99 -14.02 -23.65
CA MET A 20 -13.48 -12.66 -23.80
C MET A 20 -13.75 -11.98 -22.45
N LYS A 21 -14.25 -12.72 -21.46
CA LYS A 21 -14.46 -12.20 -20.09
C LYS A 21 -13.17 -12.03 -19.30
N ALA A 22 -12.15 -12.85 -19.57
CA ALA A 22 -10.84 -12.75 -18.94
C ALA A 22 -9.94 -11.68 -19.58
N ALA A 23 -10.27 -11.22 -20.80
CA ALA A 23 -9.57 -10.17 -21.49
C ALA A 23 -9.90 -8.80 -20.85
N GLY A 24 -9.14 -8.45 -19.82
CA GLY A 24 -8.91 -7.06 -19.45
C GLY A 24 -9.34 -6.68 -18.04
N VAL A 25 -8.55 -7.07 -17.04
CA VAL A 25 -8.09 -6.04 -16.11
C VAL A 25 -6.82 -5.49 -16.77
N PRO A 26 -6.84 -4.26 -17.32
CA PRO A 26 -5.65 -3.68 -17.92
C PRO A 26 -4.48 -3.65 -16.90
N ASP A 27 -3.27 -4.04 -17.30
CA ASP A 27 -2.07 -4.03 -16.43
C ASP A 27 -1.84 -2.69 -15.70
N ARG A 28 -2.31 -1.60 -16.32
CA ARG A 28 -2.37 -0.25 -15.75
C ARG A 28 -3.17 -0.10 -14.46
N PHE A 29 -4.00 -1.07 -14.06
CA PHE A 29 -4.65 -1.09 -12.74
C PHE A 29 -3.76 -1.65 -11.62
N ALA A 30 -2.67 -2.36 -11.96
CA ALA A 30 -1.73 -2.96 -11.00
C ALA A 30 -0.32 -2.35 -11.05
N GLN A 31 -0.01 -1.53 -12.05
CA GLN A 31 1.22 -0.75 -12.11
C GLN A 31 1.28 0.25 -10.94
N GLY A 32 2.09 -0.08 -9.92
CA GLY A 32 2.24 0.67 -8.67
C GLY A 32 1.77 -0.06 -7.41
N ALA A 33 0.98 -1.15 -7.54
CA ALA A 33 0.56 -1.95 -6.39
C ALA A 33 1.73 -2.73 -5.74
N ALA A 34 2.78 -3.03 -6.50
CA ALA A 34 4.00 -3.66 -6.01
C ALA A 34 4.95 -2.69 -5.29
N GLU A 35 4.84 -1.39 -5.53
CA GLU A 35 5.64 -0.34 -4.85
C GLU A 35 4.94 0.23 -3.62
N ALA A 36 3.62 0.00 -3.48
CA ALA A 36 2.92 0.25 -2.24
C ALA A 36 3.38 -0.78 -1.20
N VAL A 37 4.42 -0.43 -0.43
CA VAL A 37 4.78 -1.11 0.82
C VAL A 37 3.47 -1.46 1.52
N ASP A 38 3.23 -2.75 1.75
CA ASP A 38 1.99 -3.21 2.37
C ASP A 38 1.84 -2.46 3.70
N LYS A 39 0.88 -1.52 3.73
CA LYS A 39 0.60 -0.67 4.90
C LYS A 39 0.30 -1.53 6.12
N ARG A 40 -0.15 -2.78 5.93
CA ARG A 40 -0.34 -3.76 7.01
C ARG A 40 0.99 -4.28 7.55
N GLU A 41 1.95 -4.58 6.69
CA GLU A 41 3.29 -4.98 7.11
C GLU A 41 4.02 -3.83 7.80
N GLN A 42 3.90 -2.61 7.29
CA GLN A 42 4.49 -1.43 7.93
C GLN A 42 3.92 -1.24 9.34
N ARG A 43 2.59 -1.28 9.50
CA ARG A 43 1.94 -1.23 10.83
C ARG A 43 2.35 -2.39 11.73
N ARG A 44 2.61 -3.58 11.19
CA ARG A 44 3.11 -4.71 11.99
C ARG A 44 4.53 -4.47 12.49
N ARG A 45 5.41 -3.90 11.67
CA ARG A 45 6.77 -3.50 12.06
C ARG A 45 6.73 -2.39 13.11
N ASP A 46 5.88 -1.38 12.89
CA ASP A 46 5.70 -0.27 13.83
C ASP A 46 5.17 -0.76 15.18
N ALA A 47 4.16 -1.64 15.19
CA ALA A 47 3.63 -2.24 16.40
C ALA A 47 4.66 -3.11 17.14
N ALA A 48 5.48 -3.87 16.40
CA ALA A 48 6.58 -4.63 17.00
C ALA A 48 7.65 -3.71 17.62
N ALA A 49 7.85 -2.52 17.07
CA ALA A 49 8.70 -1.48 17.62
C ALA A 49 8.03 -0.64 18.74
N GLY A 50 6.80 -0.98 19.15
CA GLY A 50 6.05 -0.25 20.18
C GLY A 50 5.54 1.13 19.74
N LEU A 51 5.59 1.44 18.44
CA LEU A 51 5.14 2.72 17.91
C LEU A 51 3.61 2.76 17.86
N VAL A 52 3.05 3.84 18.39
CA VAL A 52 1.61 4.10 18.40
C VAL A 52 1.32 5.29 17.47
N PRO A 53 0.34 5.20 16.57
CA PRO A 53 -0.05 6.34 15.75
C PRO A 53 -0.67 7.43 16.61
N PHE A 54 -0.01 8.58 16.68
CA PHE A 54 -0.47 9.76 17.41
C PHE A 54 -0.73 10.92 16.44
N ALA A 55 -2.00 11.24 16.21
CA ALA A 55 -2.40 12.30 15.29
C ALA A 55 -2.73 13.59 16.06
N CYS A 56 -1.86 14.59 15.96
CA CYS A 56 -2.11 15.95 16.43
C CYS A 56 -2.17 16.92 15.24
N LYS A 57 -3.01 17.95 15.32
CA LYS A 57 -3.05 19.01 14.31
C LYS A 57 -1.96 20.03 14.63
N LEU A 58 -1.07 20.28 13.68
CA LEU A 58 0.01 21.27 13.79
C LEU A 58 -0.20 22.39 12.76
N PRO A 59 0.27 23.62 13.05
CA PRO A 59 0.34 24.68 12.05
C PRO A 59 1.17 24.25 10.83
N GLY A 60 0.75 24.63 9.63
CA GLY A 60 1.39 24.20 8.38
C GLY A 60 2.87 24.58 8.30
N ASP A 61 3.25 25.76 8.78
CA ASP A 61 4.65 26.21 8.76
C ASP A 61 5.53 25.45 9.75
N LEU A 62 4.96 25.00 10.87
CA LEU A 62 5.67 24.13 11.80
C LEU A 62 5.94 22.76 11.18
N LEU A 63 4.97 22.21 10.44
CA LEU A 63 5.13 20.94 9.75
C LEU A 63 6.24 21.00 8.68
N LYS A 64 6.32 22.10 7.91
CA LYS A 64 7.42 22.31 6.94
C LYS A 64 8.79 22.29 7.60
N ARG A 65 8.94 23.03 8.71
CA ARG A 65 10.20 23.07 9.48
C ARG A 65 10.57 21.70 10.06
N LEU A 66 9.57 20.92 10.51
CA LEU A 66 9.79 19.55 10.95
C LEU A 66 10.29 18.66 9.82
N HIS A 67 9.70 18.76 8.62
CA HIS A 67 10.16 18.00 7.44
C HIS A 67 11.58 18.38 7.01
N GLU A 68 11.89 19.67 6.93
CA GLU A 68 13.23 20.16 6.59
C GLU A 68 14.28 19.63 7.58
N ARG A 69 13.99 19.69 8.88
CA ARG A 69 14.90 19.19 9.91
C ARG A 69 14.99 17.66 9.93
N ALA A 70 13.89 16.96 9.67
CA ALA A 70 13.85 15.50 9.62
C ALA A 70 14.67 14.92 8.46
N ALA A 71 14.88 15.67 7.37
CA ALA A 71 15.66 15.22 6.23
C ALA A 71 17.11 14.84 6.58
N GLY A 72 17.69 15.48 7.61
CA GLY A 72 19.04 15.20 8.11
C GLY A 72 19.07 14.38 9.41
N HIS A 73 17.92 13.93 9.93
CA HIS A 73 17.84 13.30 11.24
C HIS A 73 17.87 11.77 11.15
N ALA A 74 18.71 11.12 11.95
CA ALA A 74 18.71 9.67 12.07
C ALA A 74 17.34 9.19 12.59
N GLY A 75 16.70 8.25 11.90
CA GLY A 75 15.35 7.79 12.23
C GLY A 75 14.20 8.67 11.72
N GLY A 76 14.50 9.70 10.92
CA GLY A 76 13.52 10.52 10.21
C GLY A 76 12.61 11.34 11.14
N ILE A 77 11.40 11.64 10.67
CA ILE A 77 10.49 12.58 11.35
C ILE A 77 9.99 12.05 12.71
N ASN A 78 9.76 10.74 12.84
CA ASN A 78 9.27 10.15 14.08
C ASN A 78 10.30 10.25 15.20
N ALA A 79 11.58 9.98 14.89
CA ALA A 79 12.66 10.10 15.86
C ALA A 79 12.89 11.56 16.29
N LEU A 80 12.90 12.49 15.33
CA LEU A 80 13.01 13.92 15.61
C LEU A 80 11.90 14.42 16.55
N VAL A 81 10.65 14.01 16.26
CA VAL A 81 9.49 14.41 17.09
C VAL A 81 9.56 13.78 18.47
N ALA A 82 9.97 12.51 18.59
CA ALA A 82 10.15 11.84 19.87
C ALA A 82 11.19 12.56 20.75
N GLU A 83 12.37 12.88 20.19
CA GLU A 83 13.41 13.61 20.91
C GLU A 83 12.93 15.00 21.38
N ALA A 84 12.24 15.74 20.50
CA ALA A 84 11.70 17.06 20.84
C ALA A 84 10.64 16.98 21.96
N LEU A 85 9.79 15.95 21.95
CA LEU A 85 8.78 15.74 22.98
C LEU A 85 9.42 15.31 24.31
N GLU A 86 10.41 14.43 24.29
CA GLU A 86 11.16 14.04 25.50
C GLU A 86 11.89 15.23 26.13
N GLN A 87 12.48 16.11 25.31
CA GLN A 87 13.12 17.34 25.81
C GLN A 87 12.12 18.32 26.44
N ALA A 88 10.90 18.40 25.91
CA ALA A 88 9.86 19.29 26.42
C ALA A 88 9.13 18.75 27.66
N LEU A 89 9.14 17.43 27.89
CA LEU A 89 8.50 16.77 29.02
C LEU A 89 9.41 16.55 30.23
N ARG A 90 10.73 16.77 30.07
CA ARG A 90 11.69 16.80 31.17
C ARG A 90 11.59 18.11 31.95
#